data_AF-A0AAD9WUR7-F1
#
_entry.id   AF-A0AAD9WUR7-F1
#
_cell.length_a   1.000
_cell.length_b   1.000
_cell.length_c   1.000
_cell.angle_alpha   90.00
_cell.angle_beta   90.00
_cell.angle_gamma   90.00
#
_symmetry.space_group_name_H-M   'P 1'
#
loop_
_entity.id
_entity.type
_entity.pdbx_description
1 polymer ?
#
loop_
_entity_poly.entity_id
_entity_poly.type
_entity_poly.pdbx_seq_one_letter_code
_entity_poly.pdbx_strand_id
1 'polypeptide(L)' 'MLYIIGLGLGDERDITLRGLDAVKKGDKVYIEAYTSLLSFGLFTDGISTLEKLYGRPITVADRETVEEKADHFLSEA' A
#
# COMPACT_ATOMS: atom_id res chain seq x y z
N MET A 1 -5.09 -12.94 6.16
CA MET A 1 -3.96 -12.67 7.06
C MET A 1 -3.53 -11.23 6.88
N LEU A 2 -3.33 -10.49 7.97
CA LEU A 2 -2.87 -9.10 7.91
C LEU A 2 -1.33 -9.02 7.78
N TYR A 3 -0.86 -8.23 6.82
CA TYR A 3 0.56 -7.88 6.67
C TYR A 3 0.72 -6.35 6.75
N ILE A 4 1.67 -5.88 7.55
CA ILE A 4 2.12 -4.49 7.56
C ILE A 4 3.47 -4.45 6.86
N ILE A 5 3.53 -3.79 5.70
CA ILE A 5 4.67 -3.84 4.79
C ILE A 5 5.22 -2.43 4.59
N GLY A 6 6.48 -2.21 4.97
CA GLY A 6 7.18 -0.97 4.66
C GLY A 6 7.58 -0.89 3.19
N LEU A 7 7.33 0.25 2.55
CA LEU A 7 7.63 0.50 1.14
C LEU A 7 9.03 1.09 0.90
N GLY A 8 9.72 1.51 1.96
CA GLY A 8 11.00 2.22 1.85
C GLY A 8 10.82 3.73 1.65
N LEU A 9 11.81 4.39 1.08
CA LEU A 9 11.90 5.86 1.06
C LEU A 9 12.02 6.46 -0.35
N GLY A 10 12.58 5.70 -1.29
CA GLY A 10 12.81 6.06 -2.68
C GLY A 10 11.56 5.82 -3.52
N ASP A 11 11.58 4.81 -4.38
CA ASP A 11 10.53 4.51 -5.36
C ASP A 11 9.77 3.21 -5.04
N GLU A 12 8.90 2.77 -5.96
CA GLU A 12 8.11 1.54 -5.80
C GLU A 12 8.96 0.26 -5.65
N ARG A 13 10.27 0.31 -5.90
CA ARG A 13 11.20 -0.82 -5.84
C ARG A 13 11.98 -0.89 -4.53
N ASP A 14 11.86 0.12 -3.66
CA ASP A 14 12.49 0.09 -2.34
C ASP A 14 11.84 -0.91 -1.38
N ILE A 15 10.63 -1.40 -1.74
CA ILE A 15 10.00 -2.52 -1.06
C ILE A 15 10.90 -3.76 -1.08
N THR A 16 10.96 -4.48 0.04
CA THR A 16 11.71 -5.74 0.09
C THR A 16 11.07 -6.81 -0.79
N LEU A 17 11.86 -7.77 -1.29
CA LEU A 17 11.33 -8.92 -2.06
C LEU A 17 10.23 -9.69 -1.31
N ARG A 18 10.39 -9.88 0.01
CA ARG A 18 9.37 -10.52 0.86
C ARG A 18 8.08 -9.70 0.95
N GLY A 19 8.20 -8.38 1.02
CA GLY A 19 7.06 -7.46 0.97
C GLY A 19 6.33 -7.57 -0.36
N LEU A 20 7.06 -7.52 -1.48
CA LEU A 20 6.49 -7.65 -2.82
C LEU A 20 5.77 -8.99 -3.01
N ASP A 21 6.36 -10.10 -2.55
CA ASP A 21 5.74 -11.42 -2.60
C ASP A 21 4.46 -11.50 -1.77
N ALA A 22 4.43 -10.85 -0.61
CA ALA A 22 3.24 -10.79 0.25
C ALA A 22 2.12 -9.97 -0.43
N VAL A 23 2.44 -8.80 -0.99
CA VAL A 23 1.48 -7.96 -1.73
C VAL A 23 0.90 -8.75 -2.91
N LYS A 24 1.74 -9.42 -3.71
CA LYS A 24 1.31 -10.22 -4.86
C LYS A 24 0.37 -11.36 -4.50
N LYS A 25 0.51 -11.93 -3.30
CA LYS A 25 -0.34 -13.02 -2.80
C LYS A 25 -1.61 -12.52 -2.10
N GLY A 26 -1.62 -11.29 -1.61
CA GLY A 26 -2.75 -10.71 -0.88
C GLY A 26 -3.99 -10.51 -1.76
N ASP A 27 -5.16 -10.71 -1.17
CA ASP A 27 -6.44 -10.51 -1.84
C ASP A 27 -6.83 -9.03 -1.92
N LYS A 28 -6.48 -8.27 -0.87
CA LYS A 28 -6.72 -6.83 -0.75
C LYS A 28 -5.42 -6.12 -0.38
N VAL A 29 -5.16 -5.00 -1.05
CA VAL A 29 -3.95 -4.19 -0.84
C VAL A 29 -4.39 -2.76 -0.58
N TYR A 30 -4.03 -2.27 0.61
CA TYR A 30 -4.25 -0.89 1.02
C TYR A 30 -2.91 -0.18 1.11
N ILE A 31 -2.90 1.10 0.76
CA ILE A 31 -1.76 1.99 0.97
C ILE A 31 -2.19 3.19 1.78
N GLU A 32 -1.50 3.45 2.89
CA GLU A 32 -1.70 4.71 3.60
C GLU A 32 -0.87 5.80 2.90
N ALA A 33 -1.43 7.00 2.78
CA ALA A 33 -0.81 8.12 2.06
C ALA A 33 -0.70 9.40 2.90
N TYR A 34 -0.72 9.29 4.24
CA TYR A 34 -0.76 10.44 5.14
C TYR A 34 0.43 10.53 6.11
N THR A 35 1.17 9.45 6.38
CA THR A 35 2.31 9.50 7.30
C THR A 35 3.59 9.99 6.63
N SER A 36 3.69 9.84 5.31
CA SER A 36 4.84 10.30 4.52
C SER A 36 4.43 10.70 3.10
N LEU A 37 5.10 11.71 2.56
CA LEU A 37 5.10 12.05 1.14
C LEU A 37 6.06 11.13 0.41
N LEU A 38 5.65 9.87 0.19
CA LEU A 38 6.41 8.92 -0.60
C LEU A 38 6.39 9.33 -2.08
N SER A 39 7.33 8.82 -2.86
CA SER A 39 7.47 9.07 -4.30
C SER A 39 6.16 8.96 -5.08
N PHE A 40 5.32 7.97 -4.78
CA PHE A 40 4.02 7.82 -5.45
C PHE A 40 3.04 8.97 -5.17
N GLY A 41 3.20 9.69 -4.06
CA GLY A 41 2.40 10.87 -3.74
C GLY A 41 2.90 12.15 -4.41
N LEU A 42 4.09 12.13 -5.01
CA LEU A 42 4.70 13.27 -5.71
C LEU A 42 4.38 13.29 -7.21
N PHE A 43 4.02 12.15 -7.79
CA PHE A 43 3.72 12.00 -9.21
C PHE A 43 2.24 11.65 -9.43
N THR A 44 1.66 12.15 -10.51
CA THR A 44 0.25 11.91 -10.85
C THR A 44 -0.05 10.45 -11.23
N ASP A 45 0.97 9.67 -11.56
CA ASP A 45 0.92 8.26 -11.94
C ASP A 45 1.54 7.31 -10.88
N GLY A 46 1.75 7.79 -9.65
CA GLY A 46 2.40 6.99 -8.61
C GLY A 46 1.62 5.72 -8.24
N ILE A 47 0.30 5.82 -8.05
CA ILE A 47 -0.54 4.66 -7.72
C ILE A 47 -0.55 3.64 -8.87
N SER A 48 -0.73 4.08 -10.12
CA SER A 48 -0.75 3.16 -11.26
C SER A 48 0.61 2.48 -11.49
N THR A 49 1.71 3.17 -11.18
CA THR A 49 3.06 2.59 -11.20
C THR A 49 3.22 1.49 -10.15
N LEU A 50 2.76 1.73 -8.92
CA LEU A 50 2.72 0.71 -7.86
C LEU A 50 1.85 -0.49 -8.26
N GLU A 51 0.63 -0.26 -8.73
CA GLU A 51 -0.28 -1.33 -9.17
C GLU A 51 0.34 -2.18 -10.27
N LYS A 52 1.05 -1.56 -11.23
CA LYS A 52 1.75 -2.24 -12.31
C LYS A 52 2.89 -3.14 -11.80
N LEU A 53 3.71 -2.66 -10.86
CA LEU A 53 4.80 -3.45 -10.30
C LEU A 53 4.27 -4.58 -9.39
N TYR A 54 3.27 -4.26 -8.56
CA TYR A 54 2.73 -5.16 -7.56
C TYR A 54 1.73 -6.16 -8.14
N GLY A 55 1.19 -5.88 -9.33
CA GLY A 55 0.24 -6.76 -10.01
C GLY A 55 -1.09 -6.90 -9.26
N ARG A 56 -1.44 -5.90 -8.46
CA ARG A 56 -2.65 -5.87 -7.63
C ARG A 56 -3.24 -4.46 -7.65
N PRO A 57 -4.59 -4.35 -7.65
CA PRO A 57 -5.23 -3.06 -7.45
C PRO A 57 -4.95 -2.56 -6.03
N ILE A 58 -4.75 -1.26 -5.88
CA ILE A 58 -4.41 -0.62 -4.61
C ILE A 58 -5.53 0.33 -4.20
N THR A 59 -6.00 0.18 -2.96
CA THR A 59 -6.93 1.12 -2.36
C THR A 59 -6.17 2.10 -1.47
N VAL A 60 -6.29 3.39 -1.76
CA VAL A 60 -5.70 4.45 -0.91
C VAL A 60 -6.55 4.59 0.35
N ALA A 61 -5.91 4.45 1.50
CA ALA A 61 -6.50 4.65 2.81
C ALA A 61 -5.98 5.97 3.38
N ASP A 62 -6.89 6.92 3.61
CA ASP A 62 -6.55 8.17 4.27
C ASP A 62 -6.47 8.01 5.79
N ARG A 63 -6.16 9.11 6.48
CA ARG A 63 -6.02 9.11 7.94
C ARG A 63 -7.28 8.60 8.65
N GLU A 64 -8.46 9.06 8.24
CA GLU A 64 -9.73 8.65 8.86
C GLU A 64 -9.96 7.15 8.68
N THR A 65 -9.67 6.63 7.49
CA THR A 65 -9.78 5.20 7.18
C THR A 65 -8.87 4.37 8.09
N VAL A 66 -7.62 4.80 8.29
CA VAL A 66 -6.63 4.04 9.07
C VAL A 66 -6.80 4.21 10.58
N GLU A 67 -7.13 5.41 11.07
CA GLU A 67 -7.15 5.71 12.50
C GLU A 67 -8.53 5.48 13.14
N GLU A 68 -9.62 5.70 12.40
CA GLU A 68 -10.98 5.65 12.95
C GLU A 68 -11.82 4.49 12.39
N LYS A 69 -11.53 4.03 11.17
CA LYS A 69 -12.35 3.04 10.45
C LYS A 69 -11.61 1.75 10.11
N ALA A 70 -10.53 1.45 10.83
CA ALA A 70 -9.69 0.28 10.55
C ALA A 70 -10.47 -1.05 10.61
N ASP A 71 -11.48 -1.13 11.49
CA ASP A 71 -12.33 -2.32 11.65
C ASP A 71 -12.94 -2.80 10.32
N HIS A 72 -13.22 -1.89 9.39
CA HIS A 72 -13.79 -2.25 8.08
C HIS A 72 -12.89 -3.21 7.30
N PHE A 73 -11.60 -2.88 7.13
CA PHE A 73 -10.69 -3.76 6.38
C PHE A 73 -10.08 -4.86 7.25
N LEU A 74 -10.00 -4.67 8.57
CA LEU A 74 -9.55 -5.71 9.50
C LEU A 74 -10.54 -6.88 9.58
N SER A 75 -11.85 -6.61 9.45
CA SER A 75 -12.88 -7.66 9.42
C SER A 75 -12.80 -8.56 8.19
N GLU A 76 -12.09 -8.12 7.14
CA GLU A 76 -11.91 -8.82 5.87
C GLU A 76 -10.59 -9.59 5.80
N ALA A 77 -9.77 -9.51 6.86
CA ALA A 77 -8.41 -10.04 6.93
C ALA A 77 -8.34 -11.47 7.50
#